data_AF-A0A535JZR8-F1
#
_entry.id   AF-A0A535JZR8-F1
#
_cell.length_a   1.000
_cell.length_b   1.000
_cell.length_c   1.000
_cell.angle_alpha   90.00
_cell.angle_beta   90.00
_cell.angle_gamma   90.00
#
_symmetry.space_group_name_H-M   'P 1'
#
loop_
_entity.id
_entity.type
_entity.pdbx_description
1 polymer ?
#
loop_
_entity_poly.entity_id
_entity_poly.type
_entity_poly.pdbx_seq_one_letter_code
_entity_poly.pdbx_strand_id
1 'polypeptide(L)' 'LIAGDDAATPLPQSLEFVDKLKSAGVRVESHVYEGAPHSFFDRSYKQWKDACDDAWRRMLDFVKSQS' A
#
# COMPACT_ATOMS: atom_id res chain seq x y z
N LEU A 1 -2.22 0.48 0.60
CA LEU A 1 -0.76 0.19 0.69
C LEU A 1 -0.36 -0.47 -0.63
N ILE A 2 0.60 0.08 -1.36
CA ILE A 2 0.90 -0.29 -2.75
C ILE A 2 2.34 -0.77 -2.82
N ALA A 3 2.55 -1.94 -3.43
CA ALA A 3 3.86 -2.48 -3.74
C ALA A 3 4.37 -1.83 -5.05
N GLY A 4 5.51 -1.15 -4.98
CA GLY A 4 6.01 -0.30 -6.07
C GLY A 4 6.52 -1.05 -7.30
N ASP A 5 6.95 -2.31 -7.13
CA ASP A 5 7.46 -3.20 -8.19
C ASP A 5 6.54 -4.43 -8.36
N ASP A 6 5.24 -4.22 -8.17
CA ASP A 6 4.25 -5.28 -8.33
C ASP A 6 3.85 -5.47 -9.79
N ALA A 7 4.30 -6.58 -10.39
CA ALA A 7 3.95 -6.92 -11.76
C ALA A 7 2.47 -7.33 -11.94
N ALA A 8 1.80 -7.82 -10.90
CA ALA A 8 0.40 -8.22 -10.96
C ALA A 8 -0.54 -7.01 -10.85
N THR A 9 -0.14 -5.99 -10.08
CA THR A 9 -0.83 -4.69 -10.01
C THR A 9 0.15 -3.54 -10.22
N PRO A 10 0.49 -3.21 -11.48
CA PRO A 10 1.48 -2.18 -11.80
C PRO A 10 1.21 -0.85 -11.13
N LEU A 11 2.27 -0.18 -10.68
CA LEU A 11 2.18 1.10 -9.96
C LEU A 11 1.31 2.16 -10.69
N PRO A 12 1.44 2.38 -12.01
CA PRO A 12 0.58 3.36 -12.71
C PRO A 12 -0.91 3.05 -12.58
N GLN A 13 -1.31 1.77 -12.62
CA GLN A 13 -2.71 1.36 -12.48
C GLN A 13 -3.21 1.55 -11.05
N SER A 14 -2.37 1.24 -10.06
CA SER A 14 -2.67 1.49 -8.64
C SER A 14 -2.88 2.99 -8.37
N LEU A 15 -2.03 3.86 -8.94
CA LEU A 15 -2.16 5.30 -8.81
C LEU A 15 -3.41 5.85 -9.53
N GLU A 16 -3.68 5.36 -10.75
CA GLU A 16 -4.90 5.72 -11.49
C GLU A 16 -6.17 5.37 -10.69
N PHE A 17 -6.19 4.21 -10.03
CA PHE A 17 -7.32 3.83 -9.17
C PHE A 17 -7.48 4.75 -7.97
N VAL A 18 -6.38 5.11 -7.30
CA VAL A 18 -6.40 6.10 -6.20
C VAL A 18 -6.96 7.43 -6.67
N ASP A 19 -6.55 7.91 -7.85
CA ASP A 19 -7.03 9.18 -8.40
C ASP A 19 -8.51 9.13 -8.77
N LYS A 20 -9.00 8.00 -9.30
CA LYS A 20 -10.43 7.76 -9.52
C LYS A 20 -11.24 7.82 -8.23
N LEU A 21 -10.76 7.21 -7.16
CA LEU A 21 -11.40 7.26 -5.84
C LEU A 21 -11.48 8.71 -5.31
N LYS A 22 -10.36 9.45 -5.37
CA LYS A 22 -10.34 10.87 -4.99
C LYS A 22 -11.31 11.70 -5.81
N SER A 23 -11.33 11.51 -7.12
CA SER A 23 -12.22 12.24 -8.05
C SER A 23 -13.70 11.94 -7.78
N ALA A 24 -14.01 10.74 -7.28
CA ALA A 24 -15.35 10.36 -6.85
C ALA A 24 -15.72 10.88 -5.44
N GLY A 25 -14.85 11.65 -4.78
CA GLY A 25 -15.07 12.16 -3.43
C GLY A 25 -14.88 11.10 -2.33
N VAL A 26 -14.30 9.94 -2.66
CA VAL A 26 -13.98 8.91 -1.67
C VAL A 26 -12.76 9.35 -0.87
N ARG A 27 -12.88 9.34 0.46
CA ARG A 27 -11.73 9.52 1.35
C ARG A 27 -10.83 8.28 1.22
N VAL A 28 -9.71 8.44 0.51
CA VAL A 28 -8.72 7.39 0.28
C VAL A 28 -7.35 7.82 0.82
N GLU A 29 -6.68 6.90 1.50
CA GLU A 29 -5.30 7.04 1.94
C GLU A 29 -4.46 5.97 1.23
N SER A 30 -3.35 6.38 0.61
CA SER A 30 -2.45 5.48 -0.09
C SER A 30 -0.99 5.76 0.28
N HIS A 31 -0.17 4.72 0.20
CA HIS A 31 1.27 4.79 0.42
C HIS A 31 1.93 3.76 -0.50
N VAL A 32 2.98 4.17 -1.20
CA VAL A 32 3.75 3.34 -2.13
C VAL A 32 5.06 2.95 -1.44
N TYR A 33 5.32 1.65 -1.36
CA TYR A 33 6.62 1.13 -0.97
C TYR A 33 7.45 0.90 -2.24
N GLU A 34 8.33 1.86 -2.55
CA GLU A 34 9.15 1.83 -3.76
C GLU A 34 10.00 0.55 -3.83
N GLY A 35 10.03 -0.09 -4.99
CA GLY A 35 10.75 -1.35 -5.23
C GLY A 35 10.14 -2.59 -4.56
N ALA A 36 9.10 -2.45 -3.74
CA ALA A 36 8.50 -3.58 -3.06
C ALA A 36 7.81 -4.50 -4.06
N PRO A 37 8.14 -5.81 -4.09
CA PRO A 37 7.48 -6.75 -4.98
C PRO A 37 6.07 -7.07 -4.49
N HIS A 38 5.31 -7.77 -5.34
CA HIS A 38 4.08 -8.40 -4.91
C HIS A 38 4.30 -9.23 -3.63
N SER A 39 3.38 -9.10 -2.68
CA SER A 39 3.48 -9.79 -1.38
C SER A 39 4.81 -9.56 -0.65
N PHE A 40 5.35 -8.33 -0.64
CA PHE A 40 6.57 -7.99 0.12
C PHE A 40 6.49 -8.32 1.64
N PHE A 41 5.29 -8.58 2.16
CA PHE A 41 5.03 -9.08 3.52
C PHE A 41 5.24 -10.60 3.69
N ASP A 42 5.58 -11.32 2.62
CA ASP A 42 5.96 -12.73 2.70
C ASP A 42 7.21 -12.91 3.56
N ARG A 43 7.24 -13.97 4.37
CA ARG A 43 8.32 -14.23 5.33
C ARG A 43 9.68 -14.50 4.65
N SER A 44 9.68 -14.89 3.38
CA SER A 44 10.89 -15.06 2.57
C SER A 44 11.58 -13.73 2.25
N TYR A 45 10.84 -12.62 2.28
CA TYR A 45 11.28 -11.27 1.94
C TYR A 45 11.77 -10.46 3.15
N LYS A 46 12.76 -10.99 3.87
CA LYS A 46 13.28 -10.37 5.11
C LYS A 46 13.77 -8.92 4.94
N GLN A 47 14.24 -8.56 3.76
CA GLN A 47 14.70 -7.21 3.44
C GLN A 47 13.57 -6.16 3.48
N TRP A 48 12.30 -6.60 3.43
CA TRP A 48 11.13 -5.73 3.44
C TRP A 48 10.53 -5.53 4.84
N LYS A 49 11.19 -6.04 5.89
CA LYS A 49 10.69 -5.99 7.28
C LYS A 49 10.20 -4.60 7.68
N ASP A 50 10.97 -3.55 7.41
CA ASP A 50 10.61 -2.19 7.84
C ASP A 50 9.36 -1.68 7.10
N ALA A 51 9.22 -2.02 5.81
CA ALA A 51 8.01 -1.72 5.03
C ALA A 51 6.80 -2.50 5.57
N CYS A 52 6.98 -3.75 6.02
CA CYS A 52 5.92 -4.52 6.66
C CYS A 52 5.48 -3.90 7.99
N ASP A 53 6.44 -3.47 8.81
CA ASP A 53 6.16 -2.85 10.11
C ASP A 53 5.42 -1.50 9.92
N ASP A 54 5.81 -0.69 8.94
CA ASP A 54 5.11 0.56 8.59
C ASP A 54 3.70 0.29 8.03
N ALA A 55 3.58 -0.69 7.12
CA ALA A 55 2.31 -1.13 6.56
C ALA A 55 1.32 -1.52 7.65
N TRP A 56 1.77 -2.32 8.61
CA TRP A 56 0.94 -2.76 9.72
C TRP A 56 0.53 -1.60 10.63
N ARG A 57 1.46 -0.69 10.96
CA ARG A 57 1.15 0.51 11.75
C ARG A 57 0.06 1.37 11.07
N ARG A 58 0.21 1.66 9.77
CA ARG A 58 -0.77 2.44 9.01
C ARG A 58 -2.16 1.80 9.00
N MET A 59 -2.23 0.47 8.87
CA MET A 59 -3.51 -0.23 8.94
C MET A 59 -4.17 -0.09 10.32
N LEU A 60 -3.40 -0.26 11.40
CA LEU A 60 -3.93 -0.11 12.75
C LEU A 60 -4.38 1.32 13.04
N ASP A 61 -3.63 2.32 12.59
CA ASP A 61 -3.98 3.73 12.75
C ASP A 61 -5.25 4.08 11.98
N PHE A 62 -5.40 3.56 10.75
CA PHE A 62 -6.63 3.70 9.98
C PHE A 62 -7.83 3.07 10.68
N VAL A 63 -7.70 1.84 11.20
CA VAL A 63 -8.81 1.17 11.91
C VAL A 63 -9.22 1.95 13.16
N LYS A 64 -8.23 2.44 13.93
CA LYS A 64 -8.50 3.26 15.12
C LYS A 64 -9.20 4.57 14.77
N SER A 65 -8.89 5.17 13.62
CA SER A 65 -9.53 6.43 13.19
C SER A 65 -10.98 6.26 12.72
N GLN A 66 -11.49 5.03 12.61
CA GLN A 66 -12.90 4.74 12.29
C GLN A 66 -13.76 4.48 13.54
N SER A 67 -13.17 4.54 14.73
CA SER A 67 -13.87 4.35 16.01
C SER A 67 -14.47 5.64 16.55
#